data_AF-A0A558A6V5-F1
#
_entry.id   AF-A0A558A6V5-F1
#
_cell.length_a   1.000
_cell.length_b   1.000
_cell.length_c   1.000
_cell.angle_alpha   90.00
_cell.angle_beta   90.00
_cell.angle_gamma   90.00
#
_symmetry.space_group_name_H-M   'P 1'
#
loop_
_entity.id
_entity.type
_entity.pdbx_description
1 polymer ?
#
loop_
_entity_poly.entity_id
_entity_poly.type
_entity_poly.pdbx_seq_one_letter_code
_entity_poly.pdbx_strand_id
1 'polypeptide(L)' 'MDLKADRSAGLLLVPGAFLEEGQDVGRVAAELARTLRDLASWLGLRDVVTGDRGALSQPLAAALARL' A
#
# COMPACT_ATOMS: atom_id res chain seq x y z
N MET A 1 8.86 3.53 2.68
CA MET A 1 8.23 3.10 1.42
C MET A 1 8.15 4.29 0.47
N ASP A 2 8.11 4.02 -0.83
CA ASP A 2 7.90 5.04 -1.87
C ASP A 2 6.49 4.94 -2.45
N LEU A 3 5.92 6.08 -2.86
CA LEU A 3 4.61 6.16 -3.50
C LEU A 3 4.72 6.88 -4.84
N LYS A 4 3.98 6.38 -5.84
CA LYS A 4 3.87 7.04 -7.15
C LYS A 4 2.41 7.08 -7.59
N ALA A 5 1.91 8.28 -7.87
CA ALA A 5 0.62 8.44 -8.54
C ALA A 5 0.78 8.23 -10.05
N ASP A 6 0.30 7.10 -10.56
CA ASP A 6 0.13 6.87 -11.99
C ASP A 6 -1.24 7.39 -12.42
N ARG A 7 -1.28 8.64 -12.86
CA ARG A 7 -2.55 9.30 -13.25
C ARG A 7 -3.12 8.78 -14.57
N SER A 8 -2.27 8.30 -15.47
CA SER A 8 -2.72 7.65 -16.71
C SER A 8 -3.49 6.35 -16.42
N ALA A 9 -3.00 5.54 -15.48
CA ALA A 9 -3.68 4.33 -15.06
C ALA A 9 -4.75 4.59 -13.98
N GLY A 10 -4.70 5.73 -13.30
CA GLY A 10 -5.53 6.04 -12.15
C GLY A 10 -5.20 5.18 -10.93
N LEU A 11 -3.90 4.92 -10.69
CA LEU A 11 -3.42 4.02 -9.64
C LEU A 11 -2.42 4.73 -8.71
N LEU A 12 -2.47 4.42 -7.41
CA LEU A 12 -1.40 4.71 -6.46
C LEU A 12 -0.48 3.49 -6.37
N LEU A 13 0.73 3.62 -6.90
CA LEU A 13 1.70 2.54 -6.90
C LEU A 13 2.58 2.60 -5.64
N VAL A 14 2.81 1.44 -5.04
CA VAL A 14 3.72 1.21 -3.92
C VAL A 14 4.80 0.23 -4.38
N PRO A 15 5.90 0.70 -5.02
CA PRO A 15 6.91 -0.20 -5.62
C PRO A 15 7.67 -1.06 -4.61
N GLY A 16 7.60 -0.73 -3.32
CA GLY A 16 8.14 -1.55 -2.26
C GLY A 16 7.67 -1.08 -0.88
N ALA A 17 7.37 -2.04 -0.01
CA ALA A 17 6.97 -1.82 1.37
C ALA A 17 7.86 -2.63 2.30
N PHE A 18 8.47 -1.94 3.26
CA PHE A 18 9.42 -2.49 4.21
C PHE A 18 8.89 -2.27 5.63
N LEU A 19 9.24 -3.19 6.52
CA LEU A 19 8.85 -3.14 7.92
C LEU A 19 10.11 -3.04 8.76
N GLU A 20 10.07 -2.15 9.75
CA GLU A 20 11.12 -2.05 10.77
C GLU A 20 11.09 -3.28 11.69
N GLU A 21 12.26 -3.67 12.21
CA GLU A 21 12.36 -4.81 13.13
C GLU A 21 11.49 -4.60 14.39
N GLY A 22 10.89 -5.69 14.86
CA GLY A 22 10.04 -5.69 16.06
C GLY A 22 8.62 -5.14 15.87
N GLN A 23 8.23 -4.73 14.66
CA GLN A 23 6.87 -4.28 14.39
C GLN A 23 5.92 -5.45 14.09
N ASP A 24 4.65 -5.28 14.46
CA ASP A 24 3.58 -6.22 14.12
C ASP A 24 3.18 -6.07 12.65
N VAL A 25 3.56 -7.05 11.84
CA VAL A 25 3.30 -7.09 10.39
C VAL A 25 1.80 -6.93 10.07
N GLY A 26 0.93 -7.63 10.82
CA GLY A 26 -0.51 -7.65 10.55
C GLY A 26 -1.16 -6.31 10.86
N ARG A 27 -0.83 -5.75 12.04
CA ARG A 27 -1.31 -4.43 12.44
C ARG A 27 -0.83 -3.35 11.47
N VAL A 28 0.47 -3.32 11.15
CA VAL A 28 1.03 -2.30 10.26
C VAL A 28 0.45 -2.41 8.85
N ALA A 29 0.31 -3.62 8.30
CA ALA A 29 -0.27 -3.81 6.97
C ALA A 29 -1.74 -3.33 6.90
N ALA A 30 -2.55 -3.63 7.92
CA ALA A 30 -3.96 -3.24 7.96
C ALA A 30 -4.14 -1.71 8.05
N GLU A 31 -3.44 -1.05 8.98
CA GLU A 31 -3.53 0.41 9.14
C GLU A 31 -2.97 1.16 7.93
N LEU A 32 -1.89 0.64 7.34
CA LEU A 32 -1.30 1.23 6.15
C LEU A 32 -2.19 1.06 4.92
N ALA A 33 -2.83 -0.11 4.74
CA ALA A 33 -3.78 -0.34 3.64
C ALA A 33 -4.92 0.68 3.66
N ARG A 34 -5.51 0.95 4.83
CA ARG A 34 -6.56 1.97 5.01
C ARG A 34 -6.05 3.36 4.66
N THR A 35 -4.90 3.74 5.20
CA THR A 35 -4.28 5.05 4.93
C THR A 35 -3.98 5.25 3.44
N LEU A 36 -3.52 4.21 2.74
CA LEU A 36 -3.23 4.27 1.30
C LEU A 36 -4.51 4.36 0.46
N ARG A 37 -5.60 3.69 0.88
CA ARG A 37 -6.92 3.84 0.24
C ARG A 37 -7.46 5.26 0.41
N ASP A 38 -7.35 5.83 1.60
CA ASP A 38 -7.77 7.21 1.87
C ASP A 38 -6.97 8.20 1.02
N LEU A 39 -5.65 7.99 0.92
CA LEU A 39 -4.79 8.80 0.06
C LEU A 39 -5.12 8.65 -1.42
N ALA A 40 -5.36 7.43 -1.90
CA ALA A 40 -5.77 7.19 -3.29
C ALA A 40 -7.10 7.91 -3.61
N SER A 41 -8.08 7.81 -2.71
CA SER A 41 -9.37 8.52 -2.80
C SER A 41 -9.17 10.03 -2.86
N TRP A 42 -8.37 10.60 -1.94
CA TRP A 42 -8.07 12.04 -1.93
C TRP A 42 -7.38 12.52 -3.22
N LEU A 43 -6.54 11.70 -3.82
CA LEU A 43 -5.86 11.98 -5.08
C LEU A 43 -6.72 11.73 -6.34
N GLY A 44 -7.96 11.24 -6.18
CA GLY A 44 -8.82 10.85 -7.30
C GLY A 44 -8.32 9.62 -8.06
N LEU A 45 -7.56 8.75 -7.41
CA LEU A 45 -7.06 7.49 -7.94
C LEU A 45 -8.00 6.35 -7.53
N ARG A 46 -8.16 5.36 -8.42
CA ARG A 46 -9.17 4.31 -8.27
C ARG A 46 -8.69 3.16 -7.38
N ASP A 47 -7.39 2.90 -7.34
CA ASP A 47 -6.86 1.76 -6.63
C ASP A 47 -5.41 1.96 -6.15
N VAL A 48 -4.98 1.07 -5.27
CA VAL A 48 -3.60 0.99 -4.76
C VAL A 48 -3.00 -0.33 -5.23
N VAL A 49 -1.82 -0.29 -5.84
CA VAL A 49 -1.10 -1.48 -6.30
C VAL A 49 0.26 -1.56 -5.64
N THR A 50 0.53 -2.67 -4.99
CA THR A 50 1.82 -2.98 -4.37
C THR A 50 2.70 -3.77 -5.34
N GLY A 51 3.99 -3.42 -5.39
CA GLY A 51 5.03 -4.27 -5.96
C GLY A 51 5.39 -5.43 -5.03
N ASP A 52 6.51 -6.09 -5.30
CA ASP A 52 6.97 -7.30 -4.61
C ASP A 52 8.18 -7.05 -3.68
N ARG A 53 8.71 -5.83 -3.63
CA ARG A 53 9.93 -5.52 -2.87
C ARG A 53 9.67 -5.23 -1.40
N GLY A 54 10.36 -5.94 -0.52
CA GLY A 54 10.32 -5.72 0.93
C GLY A 54 9.28 -6.59 1.65
N ALA A 55 9.57 -6.91 2.91
CA ALA A 55 8.82 -7.89 3.71
C ALA A 55 7.36 -7.51 3.97
N LEU A 56 6.99 -6.23 3.81
CA LEU A 56 5.64 -5.76 4.02
C LEU A 56 4.79 -5.80 2.74
N SER A 57 5.39 -6.00 1.57
CA SER A 57 4.67 -5.92 0.29
C SER A 57 3.55 -6.95 0.14
N GLN A 58 3.82 -8.22 0.43
CA GLN A 58 2.80 -9.29 0.38
C GLN A 58 1.72 -9.12 1.47
N PRO A 59 2.06 -8.87 2.74
CA PRO A 59 1.06 -8.55 3.77
C PRO A 59 0.19 -7.35 3.41
N LEU A 60 0.78 -6.28 2.85
CA LEU A 60 0.06 -5.08 2.43
C LEU A 60 -0.89 -5.36 1.26
N ALA A 61 -0.44 -6.11 0.25
CA ALA A 61 -1.30 -6.55 -0.86
C ALA A 61 -2.52 -7.32 -0.33
N ALA A 62 -2.29 -8.26 0.59
CA ALA A 62 -3.36 -9.04 1.20
C ALA A 62 -4.31 -8.17 2.03
N ALA A 63 -3.81 -7.15 2.73
CA ALA A 63 -4.65 -6.22 3.48
C ALA A 63 -5.50 -5.34 2.55
N LEU A 64 -4.92 -4.84 1.46
CA LEU A 64 -5.63 -4.04 0.44
C LEU A 64 -6.75 -4.81 -0.25
N ALA A 65 -6.60 -6.12 -0.44
CA ALA A 65 -7.61 -6.99 -1.05
C ALA A 65 -8.81 -7.31 -0.12
N ARG A 66 -8.73 -6.93 1.16
CA ARG A 66 -9.80 -7.15 2.16
C ARG A 66 -10.62 -5.89 2.44
N LEU A 67 -10.25 -4.75 1.84
CA LEU A 67 -10.98 -3.48 1.92
C LEU A 67 -11.95 -3.37 0.74
#